data_AF-A0A9P7EXW0-F1
#
_entry.id   AF-A0A9P7EXW0-F1
#
_cell.length_a   1.000
_cell.length_b   1.000
_cell.length_c   1.000
_cell.angle_alpha   90.00
_cell.angle_beta   90.00
_cell.angle_gamma   90.00
#
_symmetry.space_group_name_H-M   'P 1'
#
loop_
_entity.id
_entity.type
_entity.pdbx_description
1 polymer ?
#
loop_
_entity_poly.entity_id
_entity_poly.type
_entity_poly.pdbx_seq_one_letter_code
_entity_poly.pdbx_strand_id
1 'polypeptide(L)'
;MLHFDDYLLTYHISQVLPKPGLSLLTEANYNSMMKWVNGMAVKVPTINVNVIQTQPASNNNENQNNYFMIFPQKESAVILPGNEKKVKNIQLLQDCWICKKTNSACASTHCYVIPGSKEYFPLGHQQLACWASAMTISPVLQHQLDAQAKIVTGPASSTPVINVTFGNGFASFFKSNHIAPNIITSEIGPAPISKSSLIPPSHKPGNDMSIMAFCALYQLDNSIATKFASHSFKEAHLLHYVTFSDLKEMEFKFGKIAALHDAVGRWFIPTSIA
;
A
#
# COMPACT_ATOMS: atom_id res chain seq x y z
N MET A 1 -8.00 20.74 0.01
CA MET A 1 -6.97 20.13 0.87
C MET A 1 -7.65 18.94 1.55
N LEU A 2 -7.10 17.73 1.43
CA LEU A 2 -7.71 16.52 2.02
C LEU A 2 -7.40 16.48 3.52
N HIS A 3 -8.42 16.35 4.36
CA HIS A 3 -8.27 16.12 5.80
C HIS A 3 -8.38 14.62 6.08
N PHE A 4 -7.33 14.02 6.65
CA PHE A 4 -7.27 12.58 6.89
C PHE A 4 -8.26 12.11 7.96
N ASP A 5 -8.67 13.00 8.85
CA ASP A 5 -9.61 12.71 9.93
C ASP A 5 -11.04 12.42 9.42
N ASP A 6 -11.34 12.80 8.16
CA ASP A 6 -12.63 12.54 7.53
C ASP A 6 -12.74 11.12 6.97
N TYR A 7 -11.71 10.29 7.08
CA TYR A 7 -11.66 8.95 6.47
C TYR A 7 -11.35 7.86 7.49
N LEU A 8 -12.20 6.85 7.55
CA LEU A 8 -11.96 5.62 8.28
C LEU A 8 -11.32 4.59 7.34
N LEU A 9 -10.05 4.28 7.61
CA LEU A 9 -9.31 3.22 6.93
C LEU A 9 -9.46 1.91 7.71
N THR A 10 -10.03 0.88 7.07
CA THR A 10 -10.03 -0.48 7.61
C THR A 10 -9.37 -1.43 6.62
N TYR A 11 -8.65 -2.43 7.11
CA TYR A 11 -8.06 -3.46 6.27
C TYR A 11 -8.34 -4.84 6.85
N HIS A 12 -8.51 -5.82 5.97
CA HIS A 12 -8.76 -7.21 6.34
C HIS A 12 -7.76 -8.11 5.61
N ILE A 13 -7.09 -8.96 6.39
CA ILE A 13 -6.19 -10.00 5.89
C ILE A 13 -6.85 -11.33 6.16
N SER A 14 -7.31 -12.01 5.11
CA SER A 14 -7.94 -13.32 5.24
C SER A 14 -6.91 -14.35 5.69
N GLN A 15 -7.02 -14.81 6.94
CA GLN A 15 -6.22 -15.93 7.43
C GLN A 15 -6.80 -17.23 6.88
N VAL A 16 -6.08 -17.89 5.98
CA VAL A 16 -6.42 -19.25 5.56
C VAL A 16 -5.83 -20.21 6.57
N LEU A 17 -6.64 -20.66 7.53
CA LEU A 17 -6.22 -21.72 8.45
C LEU A 17 -6.33 -23.08 7.74
N PRO A 18 -5.27 -23.90 7.71
CA PRO A 18 -5.37 -25.26 7.20
C PRO A 18 -6.36 -26.06 8.05
N LYS A 19 -7.33 -26.72 7.41
CA LYS A 19 -8.26 -27.67 8.05
C LYS A 19 -7.76 -29.10 7.84
N PRO A 20 -7.79 -29.99 8.85
CA PRO A 20 -8.09 -29.73 10.26
C PRO A 20 -6.89 -29.03 10.92
N GLY A 21 -7.11 -28.06 11.81
CA GLY A 21 -6.07 -27.16 12.34
C GLY A 21 -4.70 -27.81 12.56
N LEU A 22 -3.64 -27.24 11.96
CA LEU A 22 -2.28 -27.75 12.15
C LEU A 22 -1.82 -27.46 13.58
N SER A 23 -1.56 -28.52 14.37
CA SER A 23 -0.95 -28.39 15.71
C SER A 23 0.55 -28.12 15.57
N LEU A 24 1.10 -27.10 16.22
CA LEU A 24 2.55 -26.80 16.16
C LEU A 24 3.39 -27.59 17.19
N LEU A 25 2.83 -28.61 17.81
CA LEU A 25 3.49 -29.34 18.91
C LEU A 25 4.60 -30.29 18.45
N THR A 26 4.67 -30.63 17.17
CA THR A 26 5.68 -31.56 16.63
C THR A 26 6.46 -30.93 15.49
N GLU A 27 7.73 -31.32 15.36
CA GLU A 27 8.61 -30.89 14.27
C GLU A 27 8.03 -31.25 12.89
N ALA A 28 7.38 -32.42 12.78
CA ALA A 28 6.70 -32.83 11.55
C ALA A 28 5.59 -31.84 11.12
N ASN A 29 4.85 -31.31 12.10
CA ASN A 29 3.81 -30.32 11.82
C ASN A 29 4.41 -28.96 11.46
N TYR A 30 5.51 -28.56 12.10
CA TYR A 30 6.26 -27.36 11.72
C TYR A 30 6.77 -27.45 10.28
N ASN A 31 7.38 -28.57 9.91
CA ASN A 31 7.87 -28.81 8.55
C ASN A 31 6.74 -28.81 7.51
N SER A 32 5.57 -29.36 7.88
CA SER A 32 4.36 -29.31 7.03
C SER A 32 3.83 -27.89 6.86
N MET A 33 3.85 -27.08 7.92
CA MET A 33 3.50 -25.65 7.84
C MET A 33 4.49 -24.90 6.94
N MET A 34 5.79 -25.10 7.10
CA MET A 34 6.80 -24.42 6.26
C MET A 34 6.68 -24.81 4.79
N LYS A 35 6.38 -26.08 4.49
CA LYS A 35 6.10 -26.53 3.11
C LYS A 35 4.86 -25.85 2.54
N TRP A 36 3.81 -25.67 3.35
CA TRP A 36 2.59 -24.97 2.95
C TRP A 36 2.83 -23.48 2.72
N VAL A 37 3.57 -22.80 3.61
CA VAL A 37 3.97 -21.39 3.47
C VAL A 37 4.81 -21.19 2.20
N ASN A 38 5.78 -22.07 1.95
CA ASN A 38 6.60 -22.02 0.74
C ASN A 38 5.78 -22.29 -0.53
N GLY A 39 4.75 -23.13 -0.47
CA GLY A 39 3.78 -23.32 -1.56
C GLY A 39 2.84 -22.12 -1.74
N MET A 40 2.48 -21.44 -0.64
CA MET A 40 1.68 -20.22 -0.65
C MET A 40 2.45 -19.00 -1.13
N ALA A 41 3.78 -18.97 -1.03
CA ALA A 41 4.61 -17.89 -1.55
C ALA A 41 4.43 -17.66 -3.07
N VAL A 42 3.78 -18.60 -3.77
CA VAL A 42 3.39 -18.49 -5.18
C VAL A 42 2.10 -17.66 -5.38
N LYS A 43 1.23 -17.53 -4.36
CA LYS A 43 -0.01 -16.74 -4.43
C LYS A 43 0.13 -15.49 -3.56
N VAL A 44 0.09 -14.33 -4.23
CA VAL A 44 0.15 -13.01 -3.59
C VAL A 44 -0.98 -12.89 -2.55
N PRO A 45 -0.68 -12.59 -1.28
CA PRO A 45 -1.74 -12.37 -0.29
C PRO A 45 -2.58 -11.17 -0.73
N THR A 46 -3.90 -11.37 -0.76
CA THR A 46 -4.84 -10.30 -1.08
C THR A 46 -5.18 -9.57 0.22
N ILE A 47 -4.75 -8.31 0.31
CA ILE A 47 -5.15 -7.40 1.39
C ILE A 47 -6.33 -6.60 0.86
N ASN A 48 -7.48 -6.71 1.52
CA ASN A 48 -8.65 -5.90 1.19
C ASN A 48 -8.58 -4.65 2.07
N VAL A 49 -8.44 -3.47 1.46
CA VAL A 49 -8.43 -2.18 2.14
C VAL A 49 -9.72 -1.44 1.80
N ASN A 50 -10.52 -1.11 2.81
CA ASN A 50 -11.75 -0.34 2.67
C ASN A 50 -11.51 1.07 3.23
N VAL A 51 -11.70 2.08 2.39
CA VAL A 51 -11.66 3.50 2.78
C VAL A 51 -13.09 4.04 2.84
N ILE A 52 -13.58 4.35 4.04
CA ILE A 52 -14.92 4.89 4.25
C ILE A 52 -14.78 6.37 4.58
N GLN A 53 -15.33 7.25 3.76
CA GLN A 53 -15.43 8.66 4.11
C GLN A 53 -16.55 8.85 5.13
N THR A 54 -16.22 9.40 6.30
CA THR A 54 -17.17 9.72 7.35
C THR A 54 -17.93 10.96 6.92
N GLN A 55 -19.18 10.81 6.46
CA GLN A 55 -19.99 11.98 6.18
C GLN A 55 -20.44 12.64 7.49
N PRO A 56 -20.37 13.98 7.59
CA PRO A 56 -21.02 14.67 8.70
C PRO A 56 -22.52 14.36 8.63
N ALA A 57 -23.11 13.92 9.74
CA ALA A 57 -24.51 13.52 9.83
C ALA A 57 -25.41 14.65 9.34
N SER A 58 -25.88 14.54 8.09
CA SER A 58 -26.91 15.43 7.55
C SER A 58 -28.25 14.77 7.80
N ASN A 59 -29.00 15.33 8.75
CA ASN A 59 -30.41 15.02 8.94
C ASN A 59 -31.14 15.46 7.68
N ASN A 60 -31.71 14.54 6.90
CA ASN A 60 -32.90 14.84 6.10
C ASN A 60 -33.63 13.56 5.64
N ASN A 61 -34.95 13.65 5.79
CA ASN A 61 -35.98 12.65 5.50
C ASN A 61 -36.35 12.62 4.00
N GLU A 62 -37.12 11.57 3.65
CA GLU A 62 -37.97 11.42 2.44
C GLU A 62 -37.25 10.99 1.15
N ASN A 63 -37.80 10.16 0.25
CA ASN A 63 -39.12 9.53 0.13
C ASN A 63 -39.00 8.30 -0.82
N GLN A 64 -39.89 7.32 -0.63
CA GLN A 64 -40.03 6.11 -1.46
C GLN A 64 -40.89 6.36 -2.72
N ASN A 65 -40.80 5.40 -3.66
CA ASN A 65 -41.77 4.95 -4.70
C ASN A 65 -41.35 5.24 -6.16
N ASN A 66 -41.60 4.43 -7.21
CA ASN A 66 -42.07 3.04 -7.46
C ASN A 66 -42.11 2.84 -9.03
N TYR A 67 -42.41 1.61 -9.51
CA TYR A 67 -42.84 1.14 -10.87
C TYR A 67 -41.76 0.87 -11.97
N PHE A 68 -41.80 -0.14 -12.88
CA PHE A 68 -42.62 -1.35 -13.14
C PHE A 68 -41.99 -2.21 -14.29
N MET A 69 -42.63 -3.33 -14.65
CA MET A 69 -42.22 -4.54 -15.43
C MET A 69 -41.91 -4.47 -16.96
N ILE A 70 -40.89 -5.26 -17.36
CA ILE A 70 -40.73 -6.33 -18.43
C ILE A 70 -41.09 -6.12 -19.92
N PHE A 71 -40.15 -6.51 -20.81
CA PHE A 71 -40.37 -7.33 -22.03
C PHE A 71 -39.21 -8.34 -22.25
N PRO A 72 -39.43 -9.55 -22.84
CA PRO A 72 -38.42 -10.59 -22.95
C PRO A 72 -37.58 -10.47 -24.22
N GLN A 73 -36.29 -10.16 -24.06
CA GLN A 73 -35.28 -10.32 -25.12
C GLN A 73 -34.43 -11.56 -24.83
N LYS A 74 -34.14 -12.28 -25.92
CA LYS A 74 -33.21 -13.40 -26.07
C LYS A 74 -32.15 -13.39 -24.99
N GLU A 75 -32.14 -14.42 -24.15
CA GLU A 75 -31.41 -14.56 -22.88
C GLU A 75 -29.91 -14.24 -23.05
N SER A 76 -29.60 -12.95 -23.08
CA SER A 76 -28.28 -12.41 -22.87
C SER A 76 -27.95 -12.79 -21.46
N ALA A 77 -26.94 -13.64 -21.28
CA ALA A 77 -26.43 -14.06 -19.99
C ALA A 77 -26.54 -12.88 -19.01
N VAL A 78 -27.36 -13.05 -17.97
CA VAL A 78 -27.77 -11.98 -17.05
C VAL A 78 -26.52 -11.24 -16.60
N ILE A 79 -26.30 -10.07 -17.19
CA ILE A 79 -25.16 -9.23 -16.86
C ILE A 79 -25.52 -8.66 -15.49
N LEU A 80 -24.81 -9.12 -14.46
CA LEU A 80 -24.98 -8.58 -13.12
C LEU A 80 -24.83 -7.05 -13.18
N PRO A 81 -25.65 -6.26 -12.47
CA PRO A 81 -25.60 -4.79 -12.55
C PRO A 81 -24.21 -4.18 -12.33
N GLY A 82 -23.36 -4.85 -11.52
CA GLY A 82 -21.96 -4.44 -11.32
C GLY A 82 -21.06 -4.59 -12.56
N ASN A 83 -21.39 -5.52 -13.47
CA ASN A 83 -20.64 -5.77 -14.70
C ASN A 83 -21.00 -4.77 -15.82
N GLU A 84 -22.19 -4.16 -15.80
CA GLU A 84 -22.59 -3.18 -16.82
C GLU A 84 -21.64 -1.96 -16.85
N LYS A 85 -21.28 -1.43 -15.68
CA LYS A 85 -20.36 -0.28 -15.58
C LYS A 85 -18.98 -0.63 -16.12
N LYS A 86 -18.49 -1.84 -15.82
CA LYS A 86 -17.22 -2.34 -16.33
C LYS A 86 -17.25 -2.50 -17.85
N VAL A 87 -18.31 -3.06 -18.42
CA VAL A 87 -18.48 -3.20 -19.87
C VAL A 87 -18.50 -1.84 -20.57
N LYS A 88 -19.24 -0.86 -20.02
CA LYS A 88 -19.24 0.52 -20.54
C LYS A 88 -17.85 1.14 -20.51
N ASN A 89 -17.10 0.95 -19.43
CA ASN A 89 -15.73 1.45 -19.31
C ASN A 89 -14.76 0.78 -20.29
N ILE A 90 -14.92 -0.53 -20.55
CA ILE A 90 -14.12 -1.22 -21.59
C ILE A 90 -14.39 -0.59 -22.96
N GLN A 91 -15.66 -0.33 -23.29
CA GLN A 91 -16.03 0.30 -24.56
C GLN A 91 -15.42 1.71 -24.69
N LEU A 92 -15.52 2.54 -23.65
CA LEU A 92 -14.89 3.87 -23.64
C LEU A 92 -13.38 3.80 -23.87
N LEU A 93 -12.69 2.87 -23.23
CA LEU A 93 -11.25 2.69 -23.43
C LEU A 93 -10.92 2.20 -24.85
N GLN A 94 -11.74 1.34 -25.44
CA GLN A 94 -11.58 0.92 -26.82
C GLN A 94 -11.72 2.10 -27.78
N ASP A 95 -12.75 2.92 -27.60
CA ASP A 95 -13.01 4.09 -28.45
C ASP A 95 -11.89 5.15 -28.33
N CYS A 96 -11.35 5.37 -27.12
CA CYS A 96 -10.27 6.34 -26.89
C CYS A 96 -8.91 5.89 -27.46
N TRP A 97 -8.61 4.59 -27.41
CA TRP A 97 -7.25 4.07 -27.64
C TRP A 97 -7.13 3.23 -28.91
N ILE A 98 -7.94 3.52 -29.93
CA ILE A 98 -7.81 2.92 -31.26
C ILE A 98 -6.40 3.18 -31.80
N CYS A 99 -5.71 2.11 -32.23
CA CYS A 99 -4.36 2.22 -32.73
C CYS A 99 -4.32 3.09 -34.00
N LYS A 100 -3.57 4.20 -33.95
CA LYS A 100 -3.42 5.14 -35.08
C LYS A 100 -2.33 4.72 -36.08
N LYS A 101 -1.67 3.57 -35.88
CA LYS A 101 -0.57 3.12 -36.74
C LYS A 101 -1.16 2.45 -37.99
N THR A 102 -1.14 3.16 -39.11
CA THR A 102 -1.69 2.69 -40.40
C THR A 102 -0.83 1.63 -41.09
N ASN A 103 0.46 1.59 -40.76
CA ASN A 103 1.37 0.60 -41.32
C ASN A 103 1.29 -0.67 -40.47
N SER A 104 1.07 -1.82 -41.11
CA SER A 104 0.88 -3.20 -40.61
C SER A 104 1.81 -3.72 -39.50
N ALA A 105 2.70 -2.89 -38.98
CA ALA A 105 3.64 -3.17 -37.90
C ALA A 105 3.00 -3.22 -36.49
N CYS A 106 1.71 -2.93 -36.30
CA CYS A 106 1.04 -3.14 -35.02
C CYS A 106 -0.02 -4.23 -35.14
N ALA A 107 0.16 -5.33 -34.41
CA ALA A 107 -0.78 -6.45 -34.38
C ALA A 107 -2.03 -6.20 -33.51
N SER A 108 -2.07 -5.08 -32.75
CA SER A 108 -3.18 -4.77 -31.85
C SER A 108 -4.09 -3.70 -32.44
N THR A 109 -5.40 -3.88 -32.26
CA THR A 109 -6.43 -2.90 -32.64
C THR A 109 -6.45 -1.68 -31.74
N HIS A 110 -5.96 -1.82 -30.50
CA HIS A 110 -5.92 -0.76 -29.49
C HIS A 110 -4.51 -0.61 -28.92
N CYS A 111 -4.03 0.62 -28.76
CA CYS A 111 -2.70 0.94 -28.24
C CYS A 111 -2.70 2.21 -27.40
N TYR A 112 -1.99 2.17 -26.27
CA TYR A 112 -1.65 3.36 -25.50
C TYR A 112 -0.36 3.98 -26.05
N VAL A 113 -0.38 5.29 -26.28
CA VAL A 113 0.80 6.05 -26.74
C VAL A 113 1.49 6.63 -25.53
N ILE A 114 2.75 6.27 -25.31
CA ILE A 114 3.54 6.78 -24.18
C ILE A 114 3.93 8.24 -24.50
N PRO A 115 3.51 9.24 -23.70
CA PRO A 115 3.84 10.64 -23.95
C PRO A 115 5.36 10.85 -24.03
N GLY A 116 5.82 11.53 -25.08
CA GLY A 116 7.25 11.79 -25.30
C GLY A 116 8.04 10.64 -25.93
N SER A 117 7.42 9.47 -26.15
CA SER A 117 8.02 8.34 -26.86
C SER A 117 7.29 8.06 -28.19
N LYS A 118 7.99 7.42 -29.13
CA LYS A 118 7.40 6.85 -30.36
C LYS A 118 6.89 5.42 -30.14
N GLU A 119 7.01 4.91 -28.92
CA GLU A 119 6.58 3.56 -28.55
C GLU A 119 5.07 3.49 -28.29
N TYR A 120 4.49 2.36 -28.69
CA TYR A 120 3.08 2.05 -28.53
C TYR A 120 2.98 0.81 -27.63
N PHE A 121 2.14 0.88 -26.62
CA PHE A 121 1.85 -0.26 -25.75
C PHE A 121 0.53 -0.91 -26.17
N PRO A 122 0.52 -2.16 -26.67
CA PRO A 122 -0.70 -2.82 -27.14
C PRO A 122 -1.65 -3.11 -25.98
N LEU A 123 -2.90 -2.66 -26.12
CA LEU A 123 -3.97 -2.88 -25.16
C LEU A 123 -4.81 -4.08 -25.57
N GLY A 124 -4.49 -5.25 -25.00
CA GLY A 124 -5.31 -6.45 -25.12
C GLY A 124 -6.55 -6.40 -24.22
N HIS A 125 -7.40 -7.41 -24.35
CA HIS A 125 -8.63 -7.55 -23.56
C HIS A 125 -8.35 -7.54 -22.05
N GLN A 126 -7.26 -8.18 -21.60
CA GLN A 126 -6.90 -8.23 -20.19
C GLN A 126 -6.51 -6.85 -19.62
N GLN A 127 -5.73 -6.07 -20.38
CA GLN A 127 -5.32 -4.71 -19.98
C GLN A 127 -6.53 -3.78 -19.91
N LEU A 128 -7.38 -3.81 -20.94
CA LEU A 128 -8.62 -3.03 -20.99
C LEU A 128 -9.57 -3.41 -19.83
N ALA A 129 -9.76 -4.70 -19.55
CA ALA A 129 -10.59 -5.15 -18.43
C ALA A 129 -10.02 -4.74 -17.07
N CYS A 130 -8.69 -4.73 -16.91
CA CYS A 130 -8.02 -4.29 -15.68
C CYS A 130 -8.22 -2.79 -15.47
N TRP A 131 -7.98 -1.97 -16.50
CA TRP A 131 -8.16 -0.53 -16.45
C TRP A 131 -9.62 -0.14 -16.23
N ALA A 132 -10.55 -0.78 -16.95
CA ALA A 132 -11.99 -0.56 -16.74
C ALA A 132 -12.42 -0.89 -15.30
N SER A 133 -11.82 -1.91 -14.67
CA SER A 133 -12.06 -2.22 -13.26
C SER A 133 -11.49 -1.12 -12.36
N ALA A 134 -10.28 -0.62 -12.63
CA ALA A 134 -9.70 0.51 -11.88
C ALA A 134 -10.56 1.78 -11.98
N MET A 135 -11.18 2.05 -13.14
CA MET A 135 -12.12 3.16 -13.32
C MET A 135 -13.41 2.99 -12.49
N THR A 136 -13.86 1.74 -12.27
CA THR A 136 -15.00 1.52 -11.36
C THR A 136 -14.68 1.80 -9.90
N ILE A 137 -13.39 1.69 -9.53
CA ILE A 137 -12.89 1.86 -8.16
C ILE A 137 -12.47 3.31 -7.89
N SER A 138 -11.94 4.00 -8.88
CA SER A 138 -11.46 5.37 -8.75
C SER A 138 -12.26 6.30 -9.66
N PRO A 139 -13.23 7.04 -9.14
CA PRO A 139 -13.91 8.05 -9.93
C PRO A 139 -13.06 9.29 -10.15
N VAL A 140 -11.88 9.41 -9.53
CA VAL A 140 -10.87 10.37 -10.00
C VAL A 140 -10.38 9.97 -11.39
N LEU A 141 -10.11 8.68 -11.63
CA LEU A 141 -9.76 8.18 -12.96
C LEU A 141 -10.93 8.29 -13.94
N GLN A 142 -12.15 8.00 -13.49
CA GLN A 142 -13.34 8.24 -14.31
C GLN A 142 -13.46 9.72 -14.67
N HIS A 143 -13.32 10.64 -13.71
CA HIS A 143 -13.35 12.07 -13.96
C HIS A 143 -12.21 12.56 -14.85
N GLN A 144 -11.02 11.97 -14.77
CA GLN A 144 -9.91 12.31 -15.66
C GLN A 144 -10.15 11.82 -17.09
N LEU A 145 -10.71 10.62 -17.26
CA LEU A 145 -11.07 10.11 -18.58
C LEU A 145 -12.27 10.84 -19.16
N ASP A 146 -13.26 11.13 -18.32
CA ASP A 146 -14.37 12.00 -18.67
C ASP A 146 -13.81 13.38 -19.01
N ALA A 147 -12.87 13.97 -18.28
CA ALA A 147 -12.26 15.26 -18.63
C ALA A 147 -11.43 15.22 -19.92
N GLN A 148 -10.78 14.10 -20.21
CA GLN A 148 -10.10 13.89 -21.50
C GLN A 148 -11.11 13.71 -22.64
N ALA A 149 -12.28 13.10 -22.38
CA ALA A 149 -13.41 13.05 -23.29
C ALA A 149 -14.21 14.38 -23.34
N LYS A 150 -14.11 15.20 -22.28
CA LYS A 150 -14.91 16.39 -21.94
C LYS A 150 -14.01 17.62 -21.84
N ILE A 151 -13.15 17.78 -22.84
CA ILE A 151 -12.67 19.10 -23.29
C ILE A 151 -13.87 19.97 -23.79
N VAL A 152 -15.12 19.52 -23.62
CA VAL A 152 -16.36 20.29 -23.78
C VAL A 152 -17.12 20.37 -22.43
N THR A 153 -16.83 21.42 -21.65
CA THR A 153 -17.66 22.07 -20.59
C THR A 153 -18.08 21.35 -19.28
N GLY A 154 -17.58 21.87 -18.14
CA GLY A 154 -18.35 22.30 -16.93
C GLY A 154 -18.83 21.28 -15.85
N PRO A 155 -18.89 21.64 -14.53
CA PRO A 155 -18.82 20.73 -13.35
C PRO A 155 -20.19 20.44 -12.66
N ALA A 156 -20.41 19.56 -11.64
CA ALA A 156 -19.71 19.19 -10.38
C ALA A 156 -20.03 17.72 -9.93
N SER A 157 -19.10 16.95 -9.33
CA SER A 157 -18.71 16.70 -7.90
C SER A 157 -19.62 15.80 -7.03
N SER A 158 -19.18 14.56 -6.78
CA SER A 158 -19.58 13.72 -5.61
C SER A 158 -18.49 12.67 -5.29
N THR A 159 -18.23 12.41 -4.01
CA THR A 159 -17.02 11.73 -3.50
C THR A 159 -17.06 10.18 -3.50
N PRO A 160 -15.88 9.49 -3.45
CA PRO A 160 -15.83 8.04 -3.68
C PRO A 160 -15.17 7.15 -2.64
N VAL A 161 -15.47 5.84 -2.76
CA VAL A 161 -14.83 4.74 -2.02
C VAL A 161 -13.75 4.11 -2.90
N ILE A 162 -12.55 3.92 -2.37
CA ILE A 162 -11.37 3.39 -3.09
C ILE A 162 -10.96 2.05 -2.48
N ASN A 163 -10.82 1.03 -3.33
CA ASN A 163 -10.25 -0.28 -2.98
C ASN A 163 -8.87 -0.40 -3.62
N VAL A 164 -7.84 -0.64 -2.82
CA VAL A 164 -6.46 -0.76 -3.33
C VAL A 164 -6.02 -2.22 -3.28
N THR A 165 -5.68 -2.78 -4.44
CA THR A 165 -5.10 -4.12 -4.55
C THR A 165 -3.61 -3.98 -4.86
N PHE A 166 -2.74 -4.41 -3.95
CA PHE A 166 -1.30 -4.32 -4.14
C PHE A 166 -0.79 -5.49 -4.99
N GLY A 167 -0.11 -5.18 -6.09
CA GLY A 167 0.49 -6.17 -6.98
C GLY A 167 1.76 -6.82 -6.41
N ASN A 168 2.26 -7.84 -7.12
CA ASN A 168 3.38 -8.72 -6.76
C ASN A 168 4.68 -8.00 -6.32
N GLY A 169 4.84 -6.71 -6.62
CA GLY A 169 5.99 -5.89 -6.23
C GLY A 169 6.08 -5.57 -4.73
N PHE A 170 5.04 -5.83 -3.94
CA PHE A 170 5.09 -5.60 -2.49
C PHE A 170 5.70 -6.79 -1.71
N ALA A 171 5.72 -7.98 -2.31
CA ALA A 171 6.24 -9.19 -1.65
C ALA A 171 7.76 -9.14 -1.44
N SER A 172 8.50 -8.34 -2.22
CA SER A 172 9.95 -8.14 -2.03
C SER A 172 10.28 -7.38 -0.74
N PHE A 173 9.38 -6.58 -0.17
CA PHE A 173 9.61 -5.91 1.11
C PHE A 173 9.66 -6.89 2.30
N PHE A 174 9.12 -8.10 2.14
CA PHE A 174 9.10 -9.13 3.18
C PHE A 174 10.07 -10.29 2.91
N LYS A 175 10.79 -10.26 1.79
CA LYS A 175 11.86 -11.23 1.53
C LYS A 175 13.11 -10.77 2.27
N SER A 176 13.39 -11.40 3.41
CA SER A 176 14.72 -11.31 4.02
C SER A 176 15.73 -11.85 3.02
N ASN A 177 16.72 -11.03 2.63
CA ASN A 177 17.81 -11.42 1.74
C ASN A 177 18.77 -12.36 2.49
N HIS A 178 18.36 -13.60 2.75
CA HIS A 178 19.29 -14.66 3.09
C HIS A 178 19.87 -15.24 1.79
N ILE A 179 21.02 -14.71 1.38
CA ILE A 179 21.91 -15.45 0.48
C ILE A 179 22.37 -16.68 1.26
N ALA A 180 22.03 -17.87 0.76
CA ALA A 180 22.47 -19.12 1.34
C ALA A 180 24.02 -19.18 1.31
N PRO A 181 24.69 -19.32 2.47
CA PRO A 181 26.12 -19.56 2.48
C PRO A 181 26.37 -20.98 1.97
N ASN A 182 27.34 -21.09 1.07
CA ASN A 182 27.87 -22.37 0.62
C ASN A 182 28.41 -23.12 1.84
N ILE A 183 27.92 -24.33 2.07
CA ILE A 183 28.16 -25.12 3.28
C ILE A 183 29.62 -25.60 3.28
N ILE A 184 30.44 -25.04 4.16
CA ILE A 184 31.58 -25.73 4.75
C ILE A 184 31.26 -25.87 6.24
N THR A 185 31.18 -27.12 6.68
CA THR A 185 30.81 -27.58 8.02
C THR A 185 31.68 -26.93 9.08
N SER A 186 31.09 -26.06 9.91
CA SER A 186 31.62 -25.66 11.20
C SER A 186 30.43 -25.45 12.16
N GLU A 187 30.58 -25.97 13.38
CA GLU A 187 29.54 -26.06 14.42
C GLU A 187 28.71 -24.78 14.59
N ILE A 188 27.39 -24.93 14.49
CA ILE A 188 26.39 -23.86 14.57
C ILE A 188 25.93 -23.71 16.02
N GLY A 189 26.36 -22.63 16.68
CA GLY A 189 25.60 -22.04 17.79
C GLY A 189 24.40 -21.23 17.26
N PRO A 190 23.36 -21.01 18.09
CA PRO A 190 22.17 -20.26 17.67
C PRO A 190 22.55 -18.83 17.23
N ALA A 191 22.16 -18.46 16.01
CA ALA A 191 22.44 -17.14 15.45
C ALA A 191 21.70 -16.05 16.25
N PRO A 192 22.39 -14.98 16.70
CA PRO A 192 21.78 -13.92 17.49
C PRO A 192 20.79 -13.12 16.63
N ILE A 193 19.54 -13.09 17.08
CA ILE A 193 18.48 -12.24 16.53
C ILE A 193 18.94 -10.78 16.65
N SER A 194 19.13 -10.12 15.51
CA SER A 194 19.56 -8.72 15.46
C SER A 194 18.45 -7.84 16.01
N LYS A 195 18.62 -7.34 17.24
CA LYS A 195 17.72 -6.33 17.82
C LYS A 195 17.78 -5.09 16.92
N SER A 196 16.62 -4.66 16.41
CA SER A 196 16.49 -3.44 15.61
C SER A 196 16.70 -2.22 16.50
N SER A 197 17.96 -1.85 16.69
CA SER A 197 18.33 -0.55 17.26
C SER A 197 17.85 0.56 16.33
N LEU A 198 17.56 1.75 16.89
CA LEU A 198 17.16 2.92 16.09
C LEU A 198 18.20 3.33 15.06
N ILE A 199 19.46 2.91 15.25
CA ILE A 199 20.59 3.34 14.45
C ILE A 199 21.33 2.12 13.88
N PRO A 200 21.70 2.15 12.59
CA PRO A 200 22.57 1.13 12.02
C PRO A 200 23.94 1.14 12.72
N PRO A 201 24.55 -0.03 13.01
CA PRO A 201 25.83 -0.13 13.73
C PRO A 201 27.01 0.56 13.03
N SER A 202 26.87 1.00 11.78
CA SER A 202 27.87 1.70 10.98
C SER A 202 28.01 3.21 11.26
N HIS A 203 27.13 3.78 12.09
CA HIS A 203 27.06 5.23 12.31
C HIS A 203 27.64 5.65 13.67
N LYS A 204 28.35 6.78 13.69
CA LYS A 204 28.85 7.39 14.94
C LYS A 204 27.88 8.45 15.44
N PRO A 205 27.59 8.50 16.76
CA PRO A 205 26.78 9.56 17.35
C PRO A 205 27.27 10.94 16.89
N GLY A 206 26.32 11.83 16.59
CA GLY A 206 26.63 13.23 16.32
C GLY A 206 27.14 13.95 17.56
N ASN A 207 27.32 15.27 17.46
CA ASN A 207 27.69 16.09 18.61
C ASN A 207 26.68 15.92 19.74
N ASP A 208 27.17 15.67 20.95
CA ASP A 208 26.32 15.47 22.12
C ASP A 208 25.56 16.76 22.46
N MET A 209 24.29 16.61 22.80
CA MET A 209 23.39 17.72 23.12
C MET A 209 22.20 17.21 23.93
N SER A 210 21.57 18.11 24.69
CA SER A 210 20.34 17.76 25.41
C SER A 210 19.21 17.33 24.45
N ILE A 211 18.31 16.46 24.93
CA ILE A 211 17.12 16.02 24.17
C ILE A 211 16.25 17.21 23.75
N MET A 212 16.15 18.25 24.57
CA MET A 212 15.43 19.48 24.24
C MET A 212 16.06 20.21 23.05
N ALA A 213 17.40 20.37 23.06
CA ALA A 213 18.13 21.00 21.96
C ALA A 213 18.04 20.16 20.68
N PHE A 214 18.12 18.83 20.79
CA PHE A 214 17.91 17.92 19.68
C PHE A 214 16.52 18.07 19.07
N CYS A 215 15.46 18.05 19.87
CA CYS A 215 14.09 18.21 19.37
C CYS A 215 13.89 19.57 18.70
N ALA A 216 14.44 20.65 19.27
CA ALA A 216 14.38 21.98 18.66
C ALA A 216 15.14 22.04 17.32
N LEU A 217 16.34 21.45 17.24
CA LEU A 217 17.18 21.43 16.04
C LEU A 217 16.48 20.73 14.86
N TYR A 218 15.79 19.63 15.12
CA TYR A 218 15.10 18.84 14.10
C TYR A 218 13.59 19.13 13.99
N GLN A 219 13.12 20.20 14.63
CA GLN A 219 11.71 20.63 14.61
C GLN A 219 10.73 19.53 15.02
N LEU A 220 11.13 18.73 16.02
CA LEU A 220 10.29 17.70 16.61
C LEU A 220 9.27 18.32 17.57
N ASP A 221 8.10 17.70 17.67
CA ASP A 221 7.05 18.12 18.57
C ASP A 221 7.51 18.10 20.05
N ASN A 222 7.18 19.14 20.82
CA ASN A 222 7.56 19.27 22.24
C ASN A 222 7.14 18.07 23.09
N SER A 223 6.05 17.38 22.71
CA SER A 223 5.60 16.16 23.38
C SER A 223 6.60 15.00 23.28
N ILE A 224 7.50 15.00 22.30
CA ILE A 224 8.59 14.01 22.20
C ILE A 224 9.62 14.29 23.30
N ALA A 225 10.04 15.55 23.44
CA ALA A 225 11.00 15.94 24.45
C ALA A 225 10.46 15.71 25.88
N THR A 226 9.19 16.07 26.14
CA THR A 226 8.58 15.84 27.47
C THR A 226 8.48 14.35 27.81
N LYS A 227 8.18 13.50 26.81
CA LYS A 227 8.06 12.05 27.02
C LYS A 227 9.41 11.36 27.21
N PHE A 228 10.47 11.84 26.57
CA PHE A 228 11.83 11.40 26.89
C PHE A 228 12.28 11.87 28.27
N ALA A 229 11.99 13.13 28.63
CA ALA A 229 12.29 13.66 29.95
C ALA A 229 11.58 12.88 31.08
N SER A 230 10.33 12.45 30.88
CA SER A 230 9.61 11.62 31.86
C SER A 230 10.23 10.24 32.07
N HIS A 231 11.01 9.75 31.10
CA HIS A 231 11.78 8.50 31.19
C HIS A 231 13.26 8.74 31.52
N SER A 232 13.60 9.94 32.02
CA SER A 232 14.96 10.32 32.41
C SER A 232 16.00 10.35 31.29
N PHE A 233 15.58 10.44 30.02
CA PHE A 233 16.49 10.70 28.90
C PHE A 233 16.81 12.19 28.83
N LYS A 234 18.05 12.55 29.18
CA LYS A 234 18.52 13.94 29.21
C LYS A 234 19.33 14.32 27.97
N GLU A 235 20.12 13.38 27.46
CA GLU A 235 21.09 13.61 26.38
C GLU A 235 20.74 12.82 25.10
N ALA A 236 21.04 13.38 23.94
CA ALA A 236 20.71 12.81 22.63
C ALA A 236 21.52 11.54 22.31
N HIS A 237 22.76 11.40 22.81
CA HIS A 237 23.53 10.17 22.62
C HIS A 237 22.88 8.93 23.21
N LEU A 238 22.02 9.09 24.22
CA LEU A 238 21.28 7.98 24.81
C LEU A 238 20.23 7.40 23.85
N LEU A 239 19.80 8.16 22.83
CA LEU A 239 18.90 7.67 21.78
C LEU A 239 19.49 6.49 20.99
N HIS A 240 20.82 6.30 21.04
CA HIS A 240 21.48 5.13 20.45
C HIS A 240 21.10 3.80 21.11
N TYR A 241 20.71 3.84 22.38
CA TYR A 241 20.31 2.65 23.12
C TYR A 241 18.81 2.38 23.05
N VAL A 242 18.03 3.31 22.49
CA VAL A 242 16.58 3.20 22.40
C VAL A 242 16.20 2.32 21.23
N THR A 243 15.42 1.28 21.49
CA THR A 243 14.89 0.38 20.47
C THR A 243 13.49 0.80 20.03
N PHE A 244 13.03 0.25 18.90
CA PHE A 244 11.66 0.44 18.44
C PHE A 244 10.61 -0.09 19.45
N SER A 245 10.96 -1.11 20.24
CA SER A 245 10.08 -1.62 21.31
C SER A 245 9.93 -0.61 22.43
N ASP A 246 11.04 0.01 22.85
CA ASP A 246 11.05 1.02 23.92
C ASP A 246 10.22 2.24 23.51
N LEU A 247 10.29 2.67 22.25
CA LEU A 247 9.44 3.77 21.75
C LEU A 247 7.95 3.42 21.77
N LYS A 248 7.59 2.17 21.52
CA LYS A 248 6.19 1.71 21.63
C LYS A 248 5.74 1.61 23.08
N GLU A 249 6.62 1.18 23.99
CA GLU A 249 6.36 1.13 25.43
C GLU A 249 6.20 2.54 26.02
N MET A 250 6.98 3.50 25.51
CA MET A 250 6.76 4.94 25.72
C MET A 250 5.54 5.46 24.93
N GLU A 251 4.67 4.61 24.39
CA GLU A 251 3.43 4.94 23.68
C GLU A 251 3.58 6.04 22.60
N PHE A 252 4.71 6.09 21.91
CA PHE A 252 4.84 6.97 20.75
C PHE A 252 3.94 6.49 19.61
N LYS A 253 3.24 7.44 18.97
CA LYS A 253 2.48 7.15 17.75
C LYS A 253 3.45 6.95 16.58
N PHE A 254 3.07 6.11 15.61
CA PHE A 254 3.92 5.76 14.47
C PHE A 254 4.49 6.97 13.72
N GLY A 255 3.72 8.04 13.52
CA GLY A 255 4.21 9.27 12.88
C GLY A 255 5.34 9.96 13.67
N LYS A 256 5.26 9.95 15.00
CA LYS A 256 6.32 10.50 15.87
C LYS A 256 7.56 9.60 15.87
N ILE A 257 7.38 8.29 15.84
CA ILE A 257 8.50 7.33 15.71
C ILE A 257 9.23 7.54 14.38
N ALA A 258 8.49 7.72 13.27
CA ALA A 258 9.08 7.98 11.97
C ALA A 258 9.85 9.31 11.93
N ALA A 259 9.27 10.39 12.49
CA ALA A 259 9.95 11.68 12.58
C ALA A 259 11.22 11.61 13.46
N LEU A 260 11.17 10.89 14.57
CA LEU A 260 12.33 10.66 15.42
C LEU A 260 13.42 9.87 14.69
N HIS A 261 13.05 8.83 13.95
CA HIS A 261 14.01 8.02 13.18
C HIS A 261 14.68 8.84 12.06
N ASP A 262 13.94 9.72 11.38
CA ASP A 262 14.51 10.65 10.40
C ASP A 262 15.47 11.67 11.06
N ALA A 263 15.06 12.28 12.18
CA ALA A 263 15.90 13.22 12.93
C ALA A 263 17.20 12.57 13.42
N VAL A 264 17.09 11.37 13.99
CA VAL A 264 18.23 10.54 14.39
C VAL A 264 19.10 10.27 13.16
N GLY A 265 18.56 9.75 12.06
CA GLY A 265 19.32 9.50 10.84
C GLY A 265 20.12 10.70 10.31
N ARG A 266 19.60 11.93 10.45
CA ARG A 266 20.30 13.17 10.07
C ARG A 266 21.34 13.65 11.09
N TRP A 267 21.21 13.24 12.35
CA TRP A 267 22.14 13.61 13.42
C TRP A 267 23.42 12.77 13.41
N PHE A 268 23.32 11.52 12.96
CA PHE A 268 24.48 10.64 12.86
C PHE A 268 25.41 11.06 11.70
N ILE A 269 26.72 11.00 11.97
CA ILE A 269 27.74 11.26 10.96
C ILE A 269 28.11 9.91 10.33
N PRO A 270 28.05 9.78 8.99
CA PRO A 270 28.54 8.58 8.31
C PRO A 270 30.01 8.36 8.66
N THR A 271 30.38 7.17 9.13
CA THR A 271 31.78 6.82 9.33
C THR A 271 32.43 6.81 7.95
N SER A 272 33.17 7.86 7.59
CA SER A 272 33.96 7.88 6.37
C SER A 272 34.88 6.67 6.41
N ILE A 273 34.71 5.75 5.47
CA ILE A 273 35.59 4.60 5.31
C ILE A 273 36.95 5.19 4.91
N ALA A 274 37.87 5.24 5.87
CA ALA A 274 39.24 5.65 5.66
C ALA A 274 40.01 4.56 4.90
#